data_AF-A0A1Z4GQK5-F1
#
_entry.id   AF-A0A1Z4GQK5-F1
#
_cell.length_a   1.000
_cell.length_b   1.000
_cell.length_c   1.000
_cell.angle_alpha   90.00
_cell.angle_beta   90.00
_cell.angle_gamma   90.00
#
_symmetry.space_group_name_H-M   'P 1'
#
loop_
_entity.id
_entity.type
_entity.pdbx_description
1 polymer ?
#
loop_
_entity_poly.entity_id
_entity_poly.type
_entity_poly.pdbx_seq_one_letter_code
_entity_poly.pdbx_strand_id
1 'polypeptide(L)'
;MARKSPQPKATSSEVLECVQQNCPSCGKPMWNEYNNLRRVRTLKGVIQLLLKIRRCQNRSCERYKIKYRPEQEGSWALPQQEFGLDVIALVGALRYQEHRSIPQIHQQLRNRGVEVSERSVIYLLERYDELVALWLSDHSRLKAIAKKQGRLILAIDGMQPDVGHEVLWVIRDCLSGEIILAKTLLSSRNEDLAALLLEVKNTLDVKIDGVISDGQQSIRKAVELALPGIAHGLCHFHSFIGSSQGDL
;
A
#
# COMPACT_ATOMS: atom_id res chain seq x y z
N MET A 1 -4.89 27.07 -9.86
CA MET A 1 -4.53 27.48 -11.24
C MET A 1 -5.20 26.52 -12.21
N ALA A 2 -6.03 27.04 -13.13
CA ALA A 2 -6.60 26.23 -14.20
C ALA A 2 -5.50 25.73 -15.14
N ARG A 3 -5.55 24.45 -15.51
CA ARG A 3 -4.54 23.82 -16.36
C ARG A 3 -4.62 24.44 -17.77
N LYS A 4 -3.50 24.94 -18.29
CA LYS A 4 -3.41 25.53 -19.64
C LYS A 4 -3.24 24.48 -20.76
N SER A 5 -2.97 23.22 -20.42
CA SER A 5 -2.77 22.16 -21.40
C SER A 5 -4.03 21.29 -21.54
N PRO A 6 -4.54 21.08 -22.76
CA PRO A 6 -5.67 20.19 -22.98
C PRO A 6 -5.32 18.78 -22.51
N GLN A 7 -6.28 18.09 -21.88
CA GLN A 7 -6.11 16.68 -21.56
C GLN A 7 -5.83 15.89 -22.86
N PRO A 8 -4.85 14.97 -22.85
CA PRO A 8 -4.47 14.22 -24.03
C PRO A 8 -5.66 13.44 -24.60
N LYS A 9 -5.63 13.22 -25.92
CA LYS A 9 -6.66 12.44 -26.62
C LYS A 9 -6.61 10.99 -26.14
N ALA A 10 -7.78 10.37 -26.06
CA ALA A 10 -7.87 8.96 -25.70
C ALA A 10 -7.28 8.10 -26.83
N THR A 11 -6.46 7.12 -26.45
CA THR A 11 -5.93 6.11 -27.35
C THR A 11 -6.88 4.93 -27.50
N SER A 12 -7.75 4.70 -26.52
CA SER A 12 -8.81 3.68 -26.56
C SER A 12 -9.98 4.06 -25.64
N SER A 13 -11.08 3.33 -25.73
CA SER A 13 -12.26 3.53 -24.87
C SER A 13 -12.77 2.21 -24.30
N GLU A 14 -13.25 2.28 -23.06
CA GLU A 14 -13.81 1.14 -22.32
C GLU A 14 -15.17 1.51 -21.75
N VAL A 15 -16.13 0.60 -21.83
CA VAL A 15 -17.48 0.79 -21.26
C VAL A 15 -17.55 0.05 -19.94
N LEU A 16 -17.82 0.77 -18.86
CA LEU A 16 -17.98 0.17 -17.53
C LEU A 16 -19.45 0.13 -17.17
N GLU A 17 -19.96 -1.08 -16.98
CA GLU A 17 -21.30 -1.35 -16.49
C GLU A 17 -21.28 -1.70 -15.00
N CYS A 18 -22.39 -1.45 -14.31
CA CYS A 18 -22.53 -1.92 -12.93
C CYS A 18 -22.76 -3.43 -12.92
N VAL A 19 -21.94 -4.15 -12.18
CA VAL A 19 -22.10 -5.59 -11.93
C VAL A 19 -23.41 -5.83 -11.20
N GLN A 20 -23.67 -5.03 -10.16
CA GLN A 20 -24.96 -5.03 -9.48
C GLN A 20 -25.99 -4.25 -10.29
N GLN A 21 -26.96 -4.98 -10.84
CA GLN A 21 -28.06 -4.40 -11.62
C GLN A 21 -29.29 -4.04 -10.78
N ASN A 22 -29.41 -4.63 -9.58
CA ASN A 22 -30.53 -4.43 -8.67
C ASN A 22 -30.15 -3.54 -7.49
N CYS A 23 -31.09 -2.76 -6.97
CA CYS A 23 -30.84 -1.85 -5.87
C CYS A 23 -30.47 -2.65 -4.61
N PRO A 24 -29.32 -2.40 -3.97
CA PRO A 24 -28.90 -3.17 -2.78
C PRO A 24 -29.81 -2.96 -1.57
N SER A 25 -30.66 -1.93 -1.57
CA SER A 25 -31.59 -1.62 -0.47
C SER A 25 -32.97 -2.26 -0.68
N CYS A 26 -33.54 -2.18 -1.89
CA CYS A 26 -34.92 -2.64 -2.15
C CYS A 26 -35.04 -3.80 -3.16
N GLY A 27 -33.93 -4.31 -3.68
CA GLY A 27 -33.90 -5.42 -4.65
C GLY A 27 -34.44 -5.11 -6.05
N LYS A 28 -35.11 -3.97 -6.25
CA LYS A 28 -35.70 -3.60 -7.55
C LYS A 28 -34.61 -3.25 -8.59
N PRO A 29 -34.87 -3.48 -9.89
CA PRO A 29 -33.92 -3.13 -10.95
C PRO A 29 -33.52 -1.66 -10.94
N MET A 30 -32.23 -1.40 -11.16
CA MET A 30 -31.70 -0.06 -11.40
C MET A 30 -31.50 0.14 -12.90
N TRP A 31 -31.95 1.28 -13.39
CA TRP A 31 -31.85 1.65 -14.80
C TRP A 31 -30.65 2.55 -15.03
N ASN A 32 -29.99 2.40 -16.18
CA ASN A 32 -28.98 3.35 -16.63
C ASN A 32 -29.66 4.69 -16.93
N GLU A 33 -29.33 5.71 -16.16
CA GLU A 33 -29.95 7.04 -16.28
C GLU A 33 -29.15 7.90 -17.26
N TYR A 34 -27.82 7.89 -17.13
CA TYR A 34 -26.92 8.68 -17.96
C TYR A 34 -25.53 8.05 -17.97
N ASN A 35 -24.73 8.46 -18.96
CA ASN A 35 -23.34 8.04 -19.05
C ASN A 35 -22.43 9.18 -18.58
N ASN A 36 -21.37 8.83 -17.86
CA ASN A 36 -20.31 9.78 -17.51
C ASN A 36 -19.02 9.40 -18.23
N LEU A 37 -18.30 10.40 -18.76
CA LEU A 37 -17.01 10.20 -19.40
C LEU A 37 -15.89 10.53 -18.42
N ARG A 38 -14.90 9.64 -18.33
CA ARG A 38 -13.71 9.86 -17.52
C ARG A 38 -12.49 9.44 -18.32
N ARG A 39 -11.47 10.30 -18.39
CA ARG A 39 -10.18 9.96 -19.01
C ARG A 39 -9.17 9.58 -17.94
N VAL A 40 -8.47 8.47 -18.15
CA VAL A 40 -7.44 7.94 -17.26
C VAL A 40 -6.15 7.74 -18.06
N ARG A 41 -5.05 8.30 -17.58
CA ARG A 41 -3.71 8.13 -18.15
C ARG A 41 -3.07 6.90 -17.52
N THR A 42 -2.83 5.89 -18.34
CA THR A 42 -2.21 4.62 -17.95
C THR A 42 -0.84 4.46 -18.63
N LEU A 43 -0.08 3.45 -18.24
CA LEU A 43 1.16 3.08 -18.92
C LEU A 43 0.94 2.59 -20.36
N LYS A 44 -0.29 2.17 -20.69
CA LYS A 44 -0.68 1.72 -22.04
C LYS A 44 -1.29 2.85 -22.89
N GLY A 45 -1.33 4.08 -22.37
CA GLY A 45 -1.93 5.23 -23.02
C GLY A 45 -3.16 5.77 -22.28
N VAL A 46 -3.90 6.65 -22.94
CA VAL A 46 -5.02 7.36 -22.33
C VAL A 46 -6.32 6.62 -22.62
N ILE A 47 -6.95 6.08 -21.60
CA ILE A 47 -8.21 5.34 -21.71
C ILE A 47 -9.38 6.28 -21.44
N GLN A 48 -10.39 6.28 -22.32
CA GLN A 48 -11.66 6.93 -22.05
C GLN A 48 -12.67 5.93 -21.51
N LEU A 49 -12.99 6.04 -20.22
CA LEU A 49 -14.02 5.25 -19.56
C LEU A 49 -15.40 5.89 -19.80
N LEU A 50 -16.31 5.11 -20.36
CA LEU A 50 -17.74 5.40 -20.44
C LEU A 50 -18.46 4.68 -19.30
N LEU A 51 -18.77 5.41 -18.24
CA LEU A 51 -19.39 4.88 -17.04
C LEU A 51 -20.92 4.90 -17.18
N LYS A 52 -21.55 3.72 -17.12
CA LYS A 52 -23.02 3.58 -17.09
C LYS A 52 -23.52 3.84 -15.67
N ILE A 53 -24.05 5.05 -15.41
CA ILE A 53 -24.52 5.43 -14.08
C ILE A 53 -25.97 4.98 -13.91
N ARG A 54 -26.18 4.09 -12.94
CA ARG A 54 -27.51 3.55 -12.65
C ARG A 54 -28.14 4.25 -11.45
N ARG A 55 -29.47 4.24 -11.38
CA ARG A 55 -30.24 4.75 -10.24
C ARG A 55 -31.43 3.86 -9.95
N CYS A 56 -31.80 3.79 -8.67
CA CYS A 56 -33.06 3.17 -8.26
C CYS A 56 -34.23 4.08 -8.60
N GLN A 57 -35.24 3.56 -9.31
CA GLN A 57 -36.46 4.28 -9.68
C GLN A 57 -37.61 4.09 -8.68
N ASN A 58 -37.39 3.30 -7.62
CA ASN A 58 -38.39 3.07 -6.59
C ASN A 58 -38.50 4.28 -5.66
N ARG A 59 -39.59 5.05 -5.76
CA ARG A 59 -39.82 6.25 -4.93
C ARG A 59 -39.85 5.98 -3.42
N SER A 60 -40.21 4.76 -3.01
CA SER A 60 -40.24 4.36 -1.60
C SER A 60 -38.88 3.87 -1.06
N CYS A 61 -37.85 3.80 -1.90
CA CYS A 61 -36.53 3.34 -1.51
C CYS A 61 -35.70 4.52 -0.98
N GLU A 62 -34.95 4.31 0.11
CA GLU A 62 -33.98 5.30 0.62
C GLU A 62 -32.92 5.68 -0.44
N ARG A 63 -32.66 4.77 -1.40
CA ARG A 63 -31.73 4.97 -2.51
C ARG A 63 -32.39 5.54 -3.77
N TYR A 64 -33.62 6.05 -3.69
CA TYR A 64 -34.30 6.66 -4.82
C TYR A 64 -33.45 7.77 -5.44
N LYS A 65 -33.16 7.64 -6.75
CA LYS A 65 -32.30 8.56 -7.52
C LYS A 65 -30.88 8.77 -6.98
N ILE A 66 -30.42 7.98 -6.00
CA ILE A 66 -29.00 7.99 -5.58
C ILE A 66 -28.16 7.31 -6.67
N LYS A 67 -27.07 7.97 -7.06
CA LYS A 67 -26.16 7.52 -8.11
C LYS A 67 -25.48 6.20 -7.70
N TYR A 68 -25.53 5.21 -8.58
CA TYR A 68 -24.76 3.97 -8.47
C TYR A 68 -23.75 3.93 -9.62
N ARG A 69 -22.46 3.89 -9.28
CA ARG A 69 -21.35 3.92 -10.24
C ARG A 69 -20.83 2.49 -10.46
N PRO A 70 -20.27 2.18 -11.65
CA PRO A 70 -19.64 0.90 -11.90
C PRO A 70 -18.54 0.58 -10.87
N GLU A 71 -18.62 -0.60 -10.27
CA GLU A 71 -17.71 -1.07 -9.22
C GLU A 71 -16.27 -1.20 -9.75
N GLN A 72 -16.13 -1.54 -11.04
CA GLN A 72 -14.84 -1.63 -11.73
C GLN A 72 -14.16 -0.28 -11.91
N GLU A 73 -14.83 0.87 -11.75
CA GLU A 73 -14.17 2.17 -11.92
C GLU A 73 -12.95 2.33 -10.99
N GLY A 74 -13.05 1.80 -9.76
CA GLY A 74 -11.98 1.86 -8.77
C GLY A 74 -10.72 1.07 -9.14
N SER A 75 -10.82 0.06 -10.01
CA SER A 75 -9.66 -0.72 -10.47
C SER A 75 -8.82 0.04 -11.50
N TRP A 76 -9.33 1.15 -12.05
CA TRP A 76 -8.60 1.97 -13.02
C TRP A 76 -7.85 3.11 -12.34
N ALA A 77 -8.53 3.92 -11.54
CA ALA A 77 -7.94 5.11 -10.93
C ALA A 77 -8.71 5.54 -9.67
N LEU A 78 -7.97 6.06 -8.68
CA LEU A 78 -8.52 6.65 -7.46
C LEU A 78 -9.54 7.76 -7.75
N PRO A 79 -10.52 8.03 -6.87
CA PRO A 79 -11.51 9.08 -7.08
C PRO A 79 -10.86 10.43 -7.43
N GLN A 80 -11.40 11.11 -8.44
CA GLN A 80 -10.94 12.44 -8.91
C GLN A 80 -9.51 12.48 -9.48
N GLN A 81 -8.79 11.36 -9.52
CA GLN A 81 -7.46 11.28 -10.12
C GLN A 81 -7.53 11.00 -11.62
N GLU A 82 -6.54 11.52 -12.33
CA GLU A 82 -6.40 11.35 -13.79
C GLU A 82 -5.40 10.26 -14.17
N PHE A 83 -4.53 9.84 -13.25
CA PHE A 83 -3.55 8.79 -13.50
C PHE A 83 -4.07 7.46 -12.96
N GLY A 84 -3.77 6.39 -13.71
CA GLY A 84 -4.14 5.04 -13.35
C GLY A 84 -3.35 4.53 -12.14
N LEU A 85 -3.89 3.49 -11.49
CA LEU A 85 -3.20 2.79 -10.40
C LEU A 85 -1.86 2.20 -10.85
N ASP A 86 -1.74 1.82 -12.12
CA ASP A 86 -0.51 1.32 -12.74
C ASP A 86 0.61 2.37 -12.76
N VAL A 87 0.27 3.62 -13.06
CA VAL A 87 1.23 4.74 -13.00
C VAL A 87 1.65 5.04 -11.57
N ILE A 88 0.71 5.04 -10.62
CA ILE A 88 1.00 5.25 -9.19
C ILE A 88 1.94 4.15 -8.67
N ALA A 89 1.61 2.89 -8.94
CA ALA A 89 2.43 1.75 -8.55
C ALA A 89 3.84 1.82 -9.14
N LEU A 90 3.97 2.17 -10.42
CA LEU A 90 5.28 2.34 -11.05
C LEU A 90 6.08 3.47 -10.37
N VAL A 91 5.47 4.62 -10.12
CA VAL A 91 6.14 5.76 -9.48
C VAL A 91 6.69 5.36 -8.10
N GLY A 92 5.91 4.64 -7.30
CA GLY A 92 6.37 4.11 -6.02
C GLY A 92 7.51 3.11 -6.16
N ALA A 93 7.43 2.16 -7.11
CA ALA A 93 8.51 1.20 -7.37
C ALA A 93 9.81 1.89 -7.77
N LEU A 94 9.75 2.85 -8.70
CA LEU A 94 10.92 3.62 -9.13
C LEU A 94 11.54 4.41 -7.96
N ARG A 95 10.73 4.95 -7.07
CA ARG A 95 11.22 5.71 -5.92
C ARG A 95 11.86 4.82 -4.86
N TYR A 96 11.16 3.77 -4.43
CA TYR A 96 11.50 3.02 -3.23
C TYR A 96 12.31 1.76 -3.50
N GLN A 97 12.21 1.15 -4.68
CA GLN A 97 12.98 -0.05 -5.04
C GLN A 97 14.20 0.29 -5.91
N GLU A 98 14.07 1.27 -6.80
CA GLU A 98 15.16 1.69 -7.68
C GLU A 98 15.88 2.98 -7.23
N HIS A 99 15.48 3.57 -6.10
CA HIS A 99 16.06 4.79 -5.53
C HIS A 99 16.16 5.98 -6.51
N ARG A 100 15.21 6.10 -7.44
CA ARG A 100 15.21 7.18 -8.44
C ARG A 100 14.83 8.54 -7.83
N SER A 101 15.43 9.60 -8.34
CA SER A 101 15.04 10.98 -8.04
C SER A 101 13.79 11.41 -8.82
N ILE A 102 13.11 12.49 -8.39
CA ILE A 102 11.92 13.00 -9.08
C ILE A 102 12.18 13.29 -10.58
N PRO A 103 13.29 13.95 -10.97
CA PRO A 103 13.59 14.16 -12.40
C PRO A 103 13.80 12.85 -13.17
N GLN A 104 14.42 11.84 -12.54
CA GLN A 104 14.63 10.52 -13.16
C GLN A 104 13.31 9.77 -13.37
N ILE A 105 12.42 9.78 -12.37
CA ILE A 105 11.08 9.17 -12.47
C ILE A 105 10.27 9.88 -13.56
N HIS A 106 10.29 11.21 -13.58
CA HIS A 106 9.65 12.01 -14.61
C HIS A 106 10.16 11.61 -16.01
N GLN A 107 11.48 11.50 -16.20
CA GLN A 107 12.06 11.09 -17.48
C GLN A 107 11.62 9.67 -17.88
N GLN A 108 11.59 8.72 -16.96
CA GLN A 108 11.16 7.34 -17.24
C GLN A 108 9.68 7.28 -17.65
N LEU A 109 8.81 8.05 -17.00
CA LEU A 109 7.40 8.15 -17.39
C LEU A 109 7.24 8.78 -18.79
N ARG A 110 7.99 9.85 -19.09
CA ARG A 110 7.99 10.49 -20.41
C ARG A 110 8.49 9.54 -21.50
N ASN A 111 9.54 8.77 -21.24
CA ASN A 111 10.06 7.76 -22.16
C ASN A 111 9.03 6.65 -22.46
N ARG A 112 8.10 6.40 -21.53
CA ARG A 112 6.96 5.48 -21.71
C ARG A 112 5.72 6.15 -22.32
N GLY A 113 5.82 7.39 -22.78
CA GLY A 113 4.72 8.13 -23.40
C GLY A 113 3.69 8.70 -22.41
N VAL A 114 3.98 8.67 -21.11
CA VAL A 114 3.09 9.25 -20.09
C VAL A 114 3.37 10.75 -19.97
N GLU A 115 2.40 11.57 -20.38
CA GLU A 115 2.48 13.01 -20.20
C GLU A 115 2.23 13.40 -18.74
N VAL A 116 3.29 13.83 -18.07
CA VAL A 116 3.30 14.19 -16.64
C VAL A 116 4.31 15.30 -16.42
N SER A 117 4.13 16.10 -15.37
CA SER A 117 5.13 17.06 -14.90
C SER A 117 5.81 16.54 -13.64
N GLU A 118 7.00 17.04 -13.31
CA GLU A 118 7.67 16.69 -12.04
C GLU A 118 6.80 16.97 -10.81
N ARG A 119 6.02 18.06 -10.82
CA ARG A 119 5.03 18.33 -9.76
C ARG A 119 3.98 17.22 -9.65
N SER A 120 3.49 16.72 -10.78
CA SER A 120 2.57 15.57 -10.78
C SER A 120 3.24 14.29 -10.28
N VAL A 121 4.53 14.08 -10.53
CA VAL A 121 5.28 12.94 -9.96
C VAL A 121 5.30 13.01 -8.44
N ILE A 122 5.53 14.19 -7.85
CA ILE A 122 5.46 14.38 -6.38
C ILE A 122 4.06 13.98 -5.86
N TYR A 123 2.99 14.48 -6.48
CA TYR A 123 1.63 14.11 -6.08
C TYR A 123 1.33 12.61 -6.23
N LEU A 124 1.88 11.95 -7.26
CA LEU A 124 1.73 10.51 -7.45
C LEU A 124 2.44 9.72 -6.36
N LEU A 125 3.60 10.19 -5.89
CA LEU A 125 4.27 9.60 -4.74
C LEU A 125 3.45 9.77 -3.47
N GLU A 126 2.91 10.96 -3.20
CA GLU A 126 2.03 11.16 -2.04
C GLU A 126 0.82 10.21 -2.08
N ARG A 127 0.21 9.99 -3.26
CA ARG A 127 -0.87 9.00 -3.39
C ARG A 127 -0.40 7.57 -3.16
N TYR A 128 0.79 7.22 -3.63
CA TYR A 128 1.38 5.90 -3.38
C TYR A 128 1.61 5.69 -1.88
N ASP A 129 2.18 6.69 -1.19
CA ASP A 129 2.46 6.63 0.24
C ASP A 129 1.17 6.49 1.06
N GLU A 130 0.10 7.20 0.68
CA GLU A 130 -1.23 7.02 1.28
C GLU A 130 -1.76 5.59 1.13
N LEU A 131 -1.60 5.00 -0.06
CA LEU A 131 -2.04 3.61 -0.31
C LEU A 131 -1.21 2.61 0.50
N VAL A 132 0.09 2.82 0.61
CA VAL A 132 0.96 2.00 1.46
C VAL A 132 0.59 2.15 2.94
N ALA A 133 0.33 3.37 3.41
CA ALA A 133 -0.08 3.61 4.79
C ALA A 133 -1.42 2.91 5.13
N LEU A 134 -2.39 2.95 4.21
CA LEU A 134 -3.64 2.20 4.36
C LEU A 134 -3.40 0.68 4.38
N TRP A 135 -2.52 0.18 3.51
CA TRP A 135 -2.19 -1.25 3.45
C TRP A 135 -1.51 -1.76 4.72
N LEU A 136 -0.60 -0.96 5.28
CA LEU A 136 0.10 -1.27 6.53
C LEU A 136 -0.82 -1.19 7.74
N SER A 137 -1.86 -0.36 7.69
CA SER A 137 -2.83 -0.19 8.79
C SER A 137 -3.97 -1.20 8.78
N ASP A 138 -4.08 -2.06 7.74
CA ASP A 138 -5.16 -3.04 7.60
C ASP A 138 -4.91 -4.31 8.45
N HIS A 139 -5.17 -4.17 9.74
CA HIS A 139 -5.09 -5.27 10.70
C HIS A 139 -6.05 -6.42 10.40
N SER A 140 -7.18 -6.18 9.73
CA SER A 140 -8.15 -7.23 9.41
C SER A 140 -7.59 -8.17 8.35
N ARG A 141 -6.95 -7.61 7.32
CA ARG A 141 -6.22 -8.35 6.31
C ARG A 141 -5.07 -9.17 6.91
N LEU A 142 -4.24 -8.54 7.75
CA LEU A 142 -3.12 -9.23 8.42
C LEU A 142 -3.62 -10.38 9.29
N LYS A 143 -4.71 -10.18 10.07
CA LYS A 143 -5.36 -11.25 10.84
C LYS A 143 -5.85 -12.39 9.95
N ALA A 144 -6.45 -12.09 8.80
CA ALA A 144 -6.94 -13.12 7.88
C ALA A 144 -5.79 -13.96 7.29
N ILE A 145 -4.69 -13.31 6.89
CA ILE A 145 -3.46 -13.99 6.41
C ILE A 145 -2.87 -14.86 7.51
N ALA A 146 -2.65 -14.29 8.70
CA ALA A 146 -2.07 -14.98 9.84
C ALA A 146 -2.93 -16.19 10.27
N LYS A 147 -4.27 -16.03 10.34
CA LYS A 147 -5.19 -17.12 10.69
C LYS A 147 -5.16 -18.25 9.67
N LYS A 148 -5.14 -17.93 8.38
CA LYS A 148 -5.04 -18.94 7.31
C LYS A 148 -3.70 -19.69 7.38
N GLN A 149 -2.63 -19.00 7.75
CA GLN A 149 -1.30 -19.58 7.91
C GLN A 149 -1.16 -20.42 9.18
N GLY A 150 -1.90 -20.08 10.24
CA GLY A 150 -1.95 -20.80 11.53
C GLY A 150 -0.74 -20.60 12.43
N ARG A 151 0.33 -19.97 11.93
CA ARG A 151 1.55 -19.65 12.68
C ARG A 151 2.28 -18.44 12.09
N LEU A 152 3.19 -17.86 12.86
CA LEU A 152 4.04 -16.74 12.45
C LEU A 152 5.52 -17.03 12.73
N ILE A 153 6.39 -16.53 11.84
CA ILE A 153 7.83 -16.41 12.11
C ILE A 153 8.17 -14.92 11.94
N LEU A 154 8.45 -14.24 13.05
CA LEU A 154 8.68 -12.80 13.01
C LEU A 154 10.13 -12.50 12.68
N ALA A 155 10.39 -11.55 11.78
CA ALA A 155 11.67 -10.88 11.71
C ALA A 155 11.54 -9.44 12.23
N ILE A 156 12.46 -9.03 13.09
CA ILE A 156 12.56 -7.66 13.60
C ILE A 156 13.87 -7.03 13.12
N ASP A 157 13.78 -5.80 12.63
CA ASP A 157 14.91 -5.03 12.14
C ASP A 157 14.76 -3.55 12.48
N GLY A 158 15.90 -2.88 12.66
CA GLY A 158 15.99 -1.46 12.98
C GLY A 158 16.71 -0.70 11.88
N MET A 159 16.01 0.18 11.18
CA MET A 159 16.59 1.03 10.13
C MET A 159 16.87 2.42 10.70
N GLN A 160 18.15 2.77 10.74
CA GLN A 160 18.59 4.09 11.16
C GLN A 160 18.41 5.10 10.01
N PRO A 161 17.79 6.26 10.24
CA PRO A 161 17.63 7.28 9.21
C PRO A 161 18.97 7.98 8.93
N ASP A 162 19.12 8.51 7.71
CA ASP A 162 20.27 9.33 7.34
C ASP A 162 20.35 10.64 8.16
N VAL A 163 19.19 11.15 8.60
CA VAL A 163 19.06 12.38 9.40
C VAL A 163 18.05 12.14 10.52
N GLY A 164 18.45 12.41 11.76
CA GLY A 164 17.64 12.24 12.97
C GLY A 164 18.18 11.17 13.90
N HIS A 165 17.54 11.03 15.06
CA HIS A 165 17.93 10.06 16.09
C HIS A 165 16.88 8.95 16.29
N GLU A 166 15.79 8.98 15.53
CA GLU A 166 14.71 8.02 15.65
C GLU A 166 14.94 6.83 14.74
N VAL A 167 14.95 5.61 15.28
CA VAL A 167 15.12 4.39 14.50
C VAL A 167 13.75 3.88 14.06
N LEU A 168 13.60 3.56 12.78
CA LEU A 168 12.41 2.90 12.26
C LEU A 168 12.52 1.39 12.51
N TRP A 169 11.70 0.88 13.40
CA TRP A 169 11.61 -0.54 13.71
C TRP A 169 10.53 -1.20 12.86
N VAL A 170 10.89 -2.30 12.21
CA VAL A 170 9.99 -3.08 11.35
C VAL A 170 9.91 -4.50 11.87
N ILE A 171 8.68 -4.97 12.07
CA ILE A 171 8.36 -6.37 12.35
C ILE A 171 7.60 -6.92 11.15
N ARG A 172 8.11 -7.97 10.54
CA ARG A 172 7.51 -8.66 9.39
C ARG A 172 7.30 -10.15 9.68
N ASP A 173 6.32 -10.75 9.04
CA ASP A 173 6.20 -12.21 8.99
C ASP A 173 7.05 -12.76 7.83
N CYS A 174 7.98 -13.65 8.13
CA CYS A 174 8.88 -14.26 7.16
C CYS A 174 8.17 -15.21 6.20
N LEU A 175 7.04 -15.78 6.61
CA LEU A 175 6.30 -16.77 5.80
C LEU A 175 5.46 -16.10 4.71
N SER A 176 4.69 -15.06 5.08
CA SER A 176 3.87 -14.30 4.13
C SER A 176 4.61 -13.15 3.46
N GLY A 177 5.71 -12.66 4.05
CA GLY A 177 6.42 -11.46 3.61
C GLY A 177 5.78 -10.15 4.05
N GLU A 178 4.66 -10.20 4.77
CA GLU A 178 3.91 -9.02 5.20
C GLU A 178 4.63 -8.26 6.30
N ILE A 179 4.64 -6.94 6.19
CA ILE A 179 5.02 -6.06 7.29
C ILE A 179 3.84 -6.01 8.25
N ILE A 180 4.06 -6.48 9.48
CA ILE A 180 3.04 -6.55 10.52
C ILE A 180 2.97 -5.25 11.30
N LEU A 181 4.14 -4.65 11.57
CA LEU A 181 4.25 -3.40 12.31
C LEU A 181 5.48 -2.63 11.83
N ALA A 182 5.34 -1.31 11.67
CA ALA A 182 6.43 -0.39 11.41
C ALA A 182 6.25 0.84 12.29
N LYS A 183 7.18 1.11 13.20
CA LYS A 183 7.12 2.26 14.13
C LYS A 183 8.47 2.90 14.34
N THR A 184 8.47 4.22 14.34
CA THR A 184 9.65 5.04 14.64
C THR A 184 9.76 5.23 16.16
N LEU A 185 10.93 4.93 16.73
CA LEU A 185 11.23 5.09 18.15
C LEU A 185 12.50 5.92 18.35
N LEU A 186 12.46 6.89 19.26
CA LEU A 186 13.63 7.67 19.72
C LEU A 186 14.65 6.83 20.50
N SER A 187 14.24 5.64 20.95
CA SER A 187 14.94 4.79 21.91
C SER A 187 15.01 3.37 21.36
N SER A 188 16.21 2.77 21.37
CA SER A 188 16.45 1.36 21.03
C SER A 188 16.50 0.45 22.27
N ARG A 189 15.85 0.88 23.37
CA ARG A 189 15.80 0.12 24.62
C ARG A 189 14.98 -1.17 24.45
N ASN A 190 15.39 -2.19 25.18
CA ASN A 190 14.76 -3.51 25.17
C ASN A 190 13.29 -3.46 25.57
N GLU A 191 12.88 -2.58 26.50
CA GLU A 191 11.48 -2.46 26.92
C GLU A 191 10.58 -1.95 25.80
N ASP A 192 11.04 -0.95 25.05
CA ASP A 192 10.28 -0.36 23.93
C ASP A 192 10.09 -1.39 22.80
N LEU A 193 11.15 -2.15 22.50
CA LEU A 193 11.09 -3.23 21.51
C LEU A 193 10.20 -4.39 21.95
N ALA A 194 10.22 -4.74 23.24
CA ALA A 194 9.33 -5.75 23.79
C ALA A 194 7.86 -5.32 23.68
N ALA A 195 7.56 -4.03 23.89
CA ALA A 195 6.23 -3.49 23.70
C ALA A 195 5.74 -3.64 22.26
N LEU A 196 6.60 -3.43 21.25
CA LEU A 196 6.28 -3.66 19.84
C LEU A 196 5.94 -5.14 19.57
N LEU A 197 6.73 -6.07 20.11
CA LEU A 197 6.47 -7.51 19.94
C LEU A 197 5.17 -7.95 20.61
N LEU A 198 4.87 -7.40 21.80
CA LEU A 198 3.62 -7.65 22.51
C LEU A 198 2.42 -7.08 21.75
N GLU A 199 2.55 -5.90 21.15
CA GLU A 199 1.52 -5.33 20.29
C GLU A 199 1.19 -6.25 19.11
N VAL A 200 2.21 -6.76 18.42
CA VAL A 200 2.03 -7.74 17.32
C VAL A 200 1.31 -9.00 17.81
N LYS A 201 1.81 -9.58 18.91
CA LYS A 201 1.23 -10.79 19.53
C LYS A 201 -0.26 -10.60 19.85
N ASN A 202 -0.60 -9.51 20.52
CA ASN A 202 -1.96 -9.20 20.95
C ASN A 202 -2.88 -8.84 19.79
N THR A 203 -2.31 -8.27 18.72
CA THR A 203 -3.10 -7.84 17.57
C THR A 203 -3.46 -9.01 16.67
N LEU A 204 -2.55 -9.93 16.38
CA LEU A 204 -2.81 -11.00 15.41
C LEU A 204 -3.47 -12.25 16.01
N ASP A 205 -3.28 -12.52 17.30
CA ASP A 205 -3.85 -13.68 18.01
C ASP A 205 -3.62 -15.02 17.28
N VAL A 206 -2.38 -15.21 16.82
CA VAL A 206 -1.91 -16.43 16.14
C VAL A 206 -0.60 -16.86 16.79
N LYS A 207 -0.36 -18.17 16.84
CA LYS A 207 0.85 -18.75 17.42
C LYS A 207 2.10 -18.20 16.73
N ILE A 208 3.03 -17.62 17.50
CA ILE A 208 4.37 -17.28 17.02
C ILE A 208 5.25 -18.50 17.31
N ASP A 209 5.88 -19.05 16.28
CA ASP A 209 6.76 -20.23 16.38
C ASP A 209 8.24 -19.85 16.51
N GLY A 210 8.61 -18.64 16.09
CA GLY A 210 9.99 -18.18 16.17
C GLY A 210 10.16 -16.69 15.86
N VAL A 211 11.31 -16.17 16.26
CA VAL A 211 11.77 -14.82 15.93
C VAL A 211 13.13 -14.90 15.25
N ILE A 212 13.37 -14.04 14.28
CA ILE A 212 14.65 -13.81 13.62
C ILE A 212 15.03 -12.34 13.83
N SER A 213 16.24 -12.06 14.28
CA SER A 213 16.72 -10.68 14.41
C SER A 213 18.20 -10.56 14.07
N ASP A 214 18.70 -9.33 14.02
CA ASP A 214 20.15 -9.13 14.11
C ASP A 214 20.71 -9.57 15.50
N GLY A 215 22.03 -9.50 15.63
CA GLY A 215 22.75 -9.90 16.84
C GLY A 215 22.67 -8.94 18.02
N GLN A 216 21.97 -7.80 17.91
CA GLN A 216 21.98 -6.77 18.95
C GLN A 216 21.38 -7.28 20.26
N GLN A 217 22.05 -6.97 21.37
CA GLN A 217 21.68 -7.47 22.70
C GLN A 217 20.34 -6.90 23.17
N SER A 218 20.00 -5.67 22.79
CA SER A 218 18.71 -5.03 23.08
C SER A 218 17.56 -5.84 22.50
N ILE A 219 17.68 -6.29 21.25
CA ILE A 219 16.65 -7.09 20.58
C ILE A 219 16.52 -8.47 21.23
N ARG A 220 17.63 -9.15 21.54
CA ARG A 220 17.60 -10.45 22.23
C ARG A 220 16.85 -10.38 23.55
N LYS A 221 17.16 -9.37 24.37
CA LYS A 221 16.46 -9.14 25.65
C LYS A 221 14.98 -8.82 25.44
N ALA A 222 14.64 -8.06 24.41
CA ALA A 222 13.26 -7.74 24.09
C ALA A 222 12.44 -8.99 23.69
N VAL A 223 13.03 -9.88 22.89
CA VAL A 223 12.41 -11.16 22.51
C VAL A 223 12.20 -12.05 23.74
N GLU A 224 13.21 -12.19 24.60
CA GLU A 224 13.11 -12.97 25.83
C GLU A 224 12.01 -12.42 26.77
N LEU A 225 11.89 -11.09 26.87
CA LEU A 225 10.86 -10.43 27.69
C LEU A 225 9.45 -10.62 27.12
N ALA A 226 9.26 -10.44 25.81
CA ALA A 226 7.93 -10.45 25.17
C ALA A 226 7.43 -11.87 24.84
N LEU A 227 8.34 -12.78 24.51
CA LEU A 227 8.08 -14.12 23.98
C LEU A 227 9.01 -15.14 24.66
N PRO A 228 8.85 -15.39 25.97
CA PRO A 228 9.75 -16.25 26.72
C PRO A 228 9.73 -17.69 26.18
N GLY A 229 10.92 -18.28 26.01
CA GLY A 229 11.10 -19.66 25.55
C GLY A 229 10.88 -19.88 24.04
N ILE A 230 10.69 -18.81 23.26
CA ILE A 230 10.52 -18.92 21.81
C ILE A 230 11.84 -19.27 21.11
N ALA A 231 11.77 -20.01 20.00
CA ALA A 231 12.93 -20.18 19.14
C ALA A 231 13.39 -18.81 18.59
N HIS A 232 14.62 -18.42 18.89
CA HIS A 232 15.21 -17.16 18.43
C HIS A 232 16.45 -17.44 17.56
N GLY A 233 16.31 -17.19 16.26
CA GLY A 233 17.41 -17.27 15.30
C GLY A 233 18.07 -15.92 15.05
N LEU A 234 19.37 -15.93 14.75
CA LEU A 234 20.08 -14.74 14.31
C LEU A 234 20.12 -14.68 12.79
N CYS A 235 19.87 -13.50 12.22
CA CYS A 235 19.96 -13.27 10.80
C CYS A 235 21.44 -13.29 10.38
N HIS A 236 21.83 -14.30 9.61
CA HIS A 236 23.20 -14.44 9.08
C HIS A 236 23.59 -13.34 8.09
N PHE A 237 22.62 -12.63 7.49
CA PHE A 237 22.87 -11.62 6.45
C PHE A 237 23.62 -10.39 7.00
N HIS A 238 23.36 -9.99 8.25
CA HIS A 238 24.10 -8.90 8.92
C HIS A 238 25.54 -9.29 9.31
N SER A 239 25.84 -10.59 9.44
CA SER A 239 27.19 -11.07 9.75
C SER A 239 28.18 -10.90 8.59
N PHE A 240 27.69 -10.81 7.34
CA PHE A 240 28.52 -10.73 6.14
C PHE A 240 28.82 -9.30 5.66
N ILE A 241 28.06 -8.28 6.08
CA ILE A 241 28.31 -6.88 5.68
C ILE A 241 29.23 -6.15 6.69
N GLY A 242 29.30 -6.62 7.93
CA GLY A 242 30.12 -6.01 8.99
C GLY A 242 31.61 -6.37 8.99
N SER A 243 32.10 -7.14 8.01
CA SER A 243 33.50 -7.62 7.95
C SER A 243 34.32 -7.07 6.78
N SER A 244 33.79 -6.09 6.02
CA SER A 244 34.52 -5.45 4.91
C SER A 244 34.78 -3.95 5.10
N GLN A 245 34.78 -3.45 6.34
CA GLN A 245 35.40 -2.17 6.71
C GLN A 245 36.35 -2.40 7.88
N GLY A 246 37.55 -2.87 7.54
CA GLY A 246 38.67 -3.11 8.44
C GLY A 246 39.77 -3.79 7.65
N ASP A 247 40.82 -3.02 7.37
CA ASP A 247 42.10 -3.43 6.78
C ASP A 247 42.16 -3.63 5.26
N LEU A 248 42.33 -2.51 4.54
CA LEU A 248 43.52 -2.15 3.74
C LEU A 248 43.40 -0.74 3.16
#